data_AF-A0A3D0U532-F1
#
_entry.id   AF-A0A3D0U532-F1
#
_cell.length_a   1.000
_cell.length_b   1.000
_cell.length_c   1.000
_cell.angle_alpha   90.00
_cell.angle_beta   90.00
_cell.angle_gamma   90.00
#
_symmetry.space_group_name_H-M   'P 1'
#
loop_
_entity.id
_entity.type
_entity.pdbx_description
1 polymer ?
#
loop_
_entity_poly.entity_id
_entity_poly.type
_entity_poly.pdbx_seq_one_letter_code
_entity_poly.pdbx_strand_id
1 'polypeptide(L)'
;MCGSFLRGREHQLETFQQHTCYMPYGTSLRMSDLGYHNDAQAGLKVSYNSLDEYVSSLQHAIRTPYPPYEKLGVKSHGQYQQLNTNILQIENEFYSSIRPKRVTQSGERPTCALADRGGEYIELRCVDLDPFSPLGITDSQIRFLDVFALYCLLEDSPALTEQEQQCNIENLQSIVTQGRDPQLRLTSKCTQAPFRQWAQEHLQKMLQVAQLFDQAHGHSAHSGVVKAQMQKLAQPELTPSAQVMTTLFEQQQPFFEFAMNRAQDTANYFKNQPLSSAEAAAFTKEARRSIEAQRRIEAEDDITFEQYLDNFFAQDACN
;
A
#
# COMPACT_ATOMS: atom_id res chain seq x y z
N MET A 1 10.04 -11.61 9.29
CA MET A 1 10.86 -11.26 8.10
C MET A 1 12.23 -11.91 8.19
N CYS A 2 12.96 -12.03 7.08
CA CYS A 2 14.34 -12.56 7.10
C CYS A 2 15.33 -11.48 7.60
N GLY A 3 16.25 -11.84 8.50
CA GLY A 3 17.26 -10.93 9.03
C GLY A 3 18.25 -10.40 7.99
N SER A 4 18.39 -11.09 6.84
CA SER A 4 19.19 -10.62 5.70
C SER A 4 18.71 -9.28 5.15
N PHE A 5 17.41 -8.99 5.24
CA PHE A 5 16.83 -7.71 4.81
C PHE A 5 17.31 -6.53 5.68
N LEU A 6 17.67 -6.81 6.94
CA LEU A 6 18.08 -5.81 7.93
C LEU A 6 19.59 -5.69 8.05
N ARG A 7 20.35 -6.36 7.17
CA ARG A 7 21.81 -6.38 7.24
C ARG A 7 22.37 -4.95 7.20
N GLY A 8 23.09 -4.58 8.26
CA GLY A 8 23.70 -3.25 8.40
C GLY A 8 22.75 -2.15 8.87
N ARG A 9 21.52 -2.49 9.30
CA ARG A 9 20.55 -1.55 9.89
C ARG A 9 20.33 -1.87 11.36
N GLU A 10 20.27 -0.83 12.19
CA GLU A 10 19.81 -0.98 13.57
C GLU A 10 18.30 -1.26 13.60
N HIS A 11 17.86 -2.14 14.49
CA HIS A 11 16.45 -2.47 14.66
C HIS A 11 16.13 -2.99 16.06
N GLN A 12 14.88 -2.85 16.48
CA GLN A 12 14.39 -3.30 17.79
C GLN A 12 13.60 -4.63 17.71
N LEU A 13 13.71 -5.36 16.59
CA LEU A 13 13.03 -6.64 16.40
C LEU A 13 13.63 -7.74 17.27
N GLU A 14 12.75 -8.63 17.76
CA GLU A 14 13.16 -9.91 18.34
C GLU A 14 13.61 -10.88 17.26
N THR A 15 14.41 -11.88 17.67
CA THR A 15 14.93 -12.91 16.77
C THR A 15 14.40 -14.30 17.14
N PHE A 16 14.06 -15.08 16.12
CA PHE A 16 13.67 -16.48 16.24
C PHE A 16 14.55 -17.33 15.30
N GLN A 17 15.14 -18.39 15.85
CA GLN A 17 16.05 -19.32 15.14
C GLN A 17 17.09 -18.60 14.24
N GLN A 18 17.75 -17.57 14.80
CA GLN A 18 18.86 -16.77 14.23
C GLN A 18 18.55 -15.90 13.00
N HIS A 19 17.61 -16.28 12.14
CA HIS A 19 17.38 -15.60 10.85
C HIS A 19 15.99 -15.02 10.68
N THR A 20 15.07 -15.25 11.62
CA THR A 20 13.75 -14.63 11.61
C THR A 20 13.76 -13.43 12.55
N CYS A 21 13.39 -12.26 12.04
CA CYS A 21 13.15 -11.07 12.84
C CYS A 21 11.64 -10.77 12.89
N TYR A 22 11.11 -10.42 14.07
CA TYR A 22 9.68 -10.15 14.26
C TYR A 22 9.42 -9.13 15.39
N MET A 23 8.19 -8.60 15.43
CA MET A 23 7.67 -7.81 16.55
C MET A 23 6.63 -8.66 17.30
N PRO A 24 6.75 -8.86 18.62
CA PRO A 24 5.84 -9.72 19.40
C PRO A 24 4.37 -9.38 19.23
N TYR A 25 4.04 -8.08 19.11
CA TYR A 25 2.68 -7.56 18.90
C TYR A 25 2.48 -6.88 17.54
N GLY A 26 3.48 -6.93 16.66
CA GLY A 26 3.40 -6.27 15.35
C GLY A 26 2.38 -6.93 14.43
N THR A 27 1.84 -6.12 13.53
CA THR A 27 0.84 -6.52 12.54
C THR A 27 1.41 -6.51 11.12
N SER A 28 2.16 -5.47 10.72
CA SER A 28 2.71 -5.35 9.36
C SER A 28 4.08 -4.68 9.34
N LEU A 29 5.16 -5.48 9.32
CA LEU A 29 6.53 -4.96 9.18
C LEU A 29 6.75 -4.23 7.84
N ARG A 30 5.93 -4.50 6.83
CA ARG A 30 5.97 -3.79 5.53
C ARG A 30 5.62 -2.31 5.70
N MET A 31 4.69 -2.01 6.60
CA MET A 31 4.17 -0.67 6.86
C MET A 31 4.94 0.07 7.96
N SER A 32 5.97 -0.54 8.56
CA SER A 32 6.78 0.10 9.60
C SER A 32 7.94 0.89 9.01
N ASP A 33 8.65 1.64 9.86
CA ASP A 33 9.88 2.35 9.49
C ASP A 33 11.01 1.42 8.99
N LEU A 34 10.87 0.10 9.16
CA LEU A 34 11.82 -0.87 8.61
C LEU A 34 11.51 -1.23 7.15
N GLY A 35 10.29 -1.00 6.68
CA GLY A 35 9.84 -1.33 5.34
C GLY A 35 10.28 -0.28 4.32
N TYR A 36 9.30 0.40 3.72
CA TYR A 36 9.52 1.45 2.72
C TYR A 36 9.84 2.79 3.41
N HIS A 37 11.07 2.92 3.93
CA HIS A 37 11.57 4.20 4.44
C HIS A 37 12.38 4.94 3.37
N ASN A 38 12.04 6.21 3.15
CA ASN A 38 12.85 7.13 2.35
C ASN A 38 13.07 8.43 3.15
N ASP A 39 14.30 8.66 3.59
CA ASP A 39 14.71 9.84 4.36
C ASP A 39 14.34 11.16 3.65
N ALA A 40 14.34 11.18 2.31
CA ALA A 40 13.97 12.35 1.52
C ALA A 40 12.48 12.73 1.70
N GLN A 41 11.64 11.74 1.99
CA GLN A 41 10.19 11.92 2.15
C GLN A 41 9.76 12.16 3.60
N ALA A 42 10.65 11.99 4.59
CA ALA A 42 10.31 12.15 6.01
C ALA A 42 9.80 13.57 6.35
N GLY A 43 10.24 14.58 5.60
CA GLY A 43 9.76 15.98 5.73
C GLY A 43 8.60 16.35 4.81
N LEU A 44 8.13 15.43 3.96
CA LEU A 44 7.12 15.72 2.95
C LEU A 44 5.72 15.76 3.58
N LYS A 45 5.15 16.96 3.67
CA LYS A 45 3.76 17.17 4.13
C LYS A 45 2.82 17.25 2.93
N VAL A 46 2.16 16.14 2.62
CA VAL A 46 1.08 16.09 1.61
C VAL A 46 -0.26 16.32 2.28
N SER A 47 -1.01 17.32 1.81
CA SER A 47 -2.38 17.59 2.28
C SER A 47 -3.37 16.65 1.61
N TYR A 48 -4.41 16.28 2.35
CA TYR A 48 -5.56 15.51 1.85
C TYR A 48 -6.88 16.29 2.02
N ASN A 49 -6.81 17.60 2.33
CA ASN A 49 -7.99 18.43 2.58
C ASN A 49 -8.70 18.87 1.28
N SER A 50 -7.94 19.03 0.21
CA SER A 50 -8.46 19.36 -1.11
C SER A 50 -7.56 18.78 -2.20
N LEU A 51 -8.13 18.64 -3.41
CA LEU A 51 -7.39 18.14 -4.56
C LEU A 51 -6.25 19.08 -4.95
N ASP A 52 -6.51 20.39 -4.93
CA ASP A 52 -5.54 21.42 -5.29
C ASP A 52 -4.33 21.40 -4.34
N GLU A 53 -4.57 21.30 -3.02
CA GLU A 53 -3.49 21.18 -2.05
C GLU A 53 -2.70 19.89 -2.23
N TYR A 54 -3.38 18.75 -2.50
CA TYR A 54 -2.70 17.48 -2.76
C TYR A 54 -1.78 17.55 -3.99
N VAL A 55 -2.30 18.08 -5.11
CA VAL A 55 -1.55 18.25 -6.36
C VAL A 55 -0.37 19.20 -6.14
N SER A 56 -0.60 20.34 -5.49
CA SER A 56 0.41 21.34 -5.17
C SER A 56 1.55 20.76 -4.31
N SER A 57 1.22 20.02 -3.24
CA SER A 57 2.21 19.34 -2.38
C SER A 57 3.11 18.38 -3.18
N LEU A 58 2.53 17.58 -4.07
CA LEU A 58 3.30 16.63 -4.88
C LEU A 58 4.12 17.32 -5.99
N GLN A 59 3.54 18.33 -6.65
CA GLN A 59 4.24 19.13 -7.65
C GLN A 59 5.45 19.86 -7.05
N HIS A 60 5.32 20.34 -5.80
CA HIS A 60 6.45 20.88 -5.07
C HIS A 60 7.55 19.83 -4.85
N ALA A 61 7.20 18.64 -4.36
CA ALA A 61 8.16 17.58 -4.08
C ALA A 61 8.92 17.10 -5.33
N ILE A 62 8.24 16.97 -6.48
CA ILE A 62 8.88 16.54 -7.74
C ILE A 62 9.74 17.64 -8.39
N ARG A 63 9.70 18.89 -7.89
CA ARG A 63 10.46 20.05 -8.40
C ARG A 63 11.52 20.57 -7.44
N THR A 64 11.59 20.04 -6.23
CA THR A 64 12.53 20.48 -5.20
C THR A 64 13.76 19.59 -5.17
N PRO A 65 14.98 20.08 -5.48
CA PRO A 65 16.21 19.32 -5.39
C PRO A 65 16.49 18.79 -3.97
N TYR A 66 17.04 17.58 -3.89
CA TYR A 66 17.46 16.96 -2.64
C TYR A 66 19.00 16.80 -2.63
N PRO A 67 19.73 17.51 -1.74
CA PRO A 67 21.20 17.59 -1.82
C PRO A 67 21.93 16.23 -1.79
N PRO A 68 21.49 15.21 -1.04
CA PRO A 68 22.08 13.87 -1.14
C PRO A 68 21.96 13.25 -2.53
N TYR A 69 20.87 13.46 -3.26
CA TYR A 69 20.71 12.95 -4.63
C TYR A 69 21.51 13.76 -5.64
N GLU A 70 21.65 15.08 -5.44
CA GLU A 70 22.55 15.92 -6.25
C GLU A 70 23.99 15.42 -6.20
N LYS A 71 24.47 15.01 -5.02
CA LYS A 71 25.82 14.45 -4.84
C LYS A 71 26.05 13.15 -5.61
N LEU A 72 24.99 12.36 -5.84
CA LEU A 72 25.07 11.15 -6.65
C LEU A 72 25.15 11.47 -8.15
N GLY A 73 24.56 12.59 -8.57
CA GLY A 73 24.48 13.01 -9.96
C GLY A 73 23.47 12.21 -10.79
N VAL A 74 22.97 12.80 -11.88
CA VAL A 74 21.96 12.15 -12.75
C VAL A 74 22.58 11.02 -13.59
N LYS A 75 23.80 11.23 -14.10
CA LYS A 75 24.55 10.26 -14.90
C LYS A 75 25.88 9.93 -14.23
N SER A 76 26.27 8.67 -14.28
CA SER A 76 27.60 8.19 -13.92
C SER A 76 28.17 7.38 -15.08
N HIS A 77 29.38 7.70 -15.53
CA HIS A 77 30.02 7.05 -16.70
C HIS A 77 29.13 7.04 -17.96
N GLY A 78 28.36 8.12 -18.18
CA GLY A 78 27.42 8.25 -19.32
C GLY A 78 26.09 7.49 -19.18
N GLN A 79 25.89 6.75 -18.09
CA GLN A 79 24.66 6.00 -17.82
C GLN A 79 23.79 6.72 -16.78
N TYR A 80 22.48 6.81 -17.04
CA TYR A 80 21.51 7.32 -16.07
C TYR A 80 21.49 6.47 -14.80
N GLN A 81 21.56 7.13 -13.65
CA GLN A 81 21.41 6.51 -12.32
C GLN A 81 20.08 6.90 -11.66
N GLN A 82 19.54 8.04 -12.07
CA GLN A 82 18.27 8.62 -11.61
C GLN A 82 17.71 9.51 -12.72
N LEU A 83 16.41 9.80 -12.69
CA LEU A 83 15.74 10.66 -13.67
C LEU A 83 16.02 12.15 -13.42
N ASN A 84 16.08 12.54 -12.15
CA ASN A 84 16.45 13.88 -11.67
C ASN A 84 17.01 13.76 -10.24
N THR A 85 17.27 14.89 -9.59
CA THR A 85 17.85 14.95 -8.23
C THR A 85 16.86 15.50 -7.20
N ASN A 86 15.56 15.44 -7.47
CA ASN A 86 14.52 16.04 -6.63
C ASN A 86 14.09 15.10 -5.48
N ILE A 87 13.35 15.63 -4.51
CA ILE A 87 12.79 14.85 -3.37
C ILE A 87 12.04 13.61 -3.90
N LEU A 88 11.30 13.80 -4.99
CA LEU A 88 10.68 12.73 -5.76
C LEU A 88 11.11 12.86 -7.22
N GLN A 89 11.49 11.74 -7.86
CA GLN A 89 11.79 11.75 -9.28
C GLN A 89 10.53 11.93 -10.12
N ILE A 90 9.46 11.23 -9.73
CA ILE A 90 8.12 11.29 -10.33
C ILE A 90 7.07 11.05 -9.24
N GLU A 91 5.81 11.37 -9.52
CA GLU A 91 4.72 11.29 -8.53
C GLU A 91 4.52 9.88 -7.98
N ASN A 92 4.84 8.85 -8.76
CA ASN A 92 4.68 7.46 -8.35
C ASN A 92 5.61 7.06 -7.19
N GLU A 93 6.71 7.79 -6.98
CA GLU A 93 7.67 7.55 -5.89
C GLU A 93 7.13 7.96 -4.51
N PHE A 94 6.09 8.80 -4.45
CA PHE A 94 5.50 9.26 -3.20
C PHE A 94 4.86 8.11 -2.41
N TYR A 95 5.48 7.64 -1.34
CA TYR A 95 4.93 6.53 -0.57
C TYR A 95 3.73 6.97 0.29
N SER A 96 2.57 6.35 0.08
CA SER A 96 1.36 6.59 0.88
C SER A 96 0.51 5.32 1.02
N SER A 97 -0.30 5.27 2.08
CA SER A 97 -1.23 4.17 2.37
C SER A 97 -2.46 4.18 1.45
N ILE A 98 -2.81 5.34 0.91
CA ILE A 98 -3.93 5.55 -0.02
C ILE A 98 -3.56 6.65 -1.02
N ARG A 99 -4.05 6.55 -2.26
CA ARG A 99 -3.88 7.59 -3.28
C ARG A 99 -5.19 7.87 -4.02
N PRO A 100 -5.54 9.15 -4.28
CA PRO A 100 -6.50 9.47 -5.33
C PRO A 100 -5.89 9.16 -6.70
N LYS A 101 -6.69 8.64 -7.62
CA LYS A 101 -6.24 8.24 -8.95
C LYS A 101 -7.21 8.66 -10.03
N ARG A 102 -6.65 8.92 -11.21
CA ARG A 102 -7.31 9.13 -12.50
C ARG A 102 -6.57 8.30 -13.54
N VAL A 103 -7.28 7.71 -14.50
CA VAL A 103 -6.63 7.09 -15.66
C VAL A 103 -5.90 8.17 -16.46
N THR A 104 -4.60 7.94 -16.70
CA THR A 104 -3.72 8.84 -17.45
C THR A 104 -3.70 8.49 -18.94
N GLN A 105 -3.55 9.51 -19.77
CA GLN A 105 -3.18 9.35 -21.18
C GLN A 105 -1.67 9.06 -21.31
N SER A 106 -1.24 8.63 -22.49
CA SER A 106 0.19 8.38 -22.74
C SER A 106 0.99 9.68 -22.57
N GLY A 107 2.08 9.64 -21.81
CA GLY A 107 2.94 10.81 -21.53
C GLY A 107 2.36 11.80 -20.52
N GLU A 108 1.14 11.59 -20.04
CA GLU A 108 0.49 12.47 -19.08
C GLU A 108 0.95 12.19 -17.64
N ARG A 109 1.26 13.27 -16.92
CA ARG A 109 1.61 13.20 -15.51
C ARG A 109 0.39 12.89 -14.62
N PRO A 110 0.48 11.97 -13.65
CA PRO A 110 -0.64 11.62 -12.77
C PRO A 110 -1.26 12.81 -12.02
N THR A 111 -0.45 13.77 -11.57
CA THR A 111 -0.97 14.96 -10.89
C THR A 111 -1.76 15.88 -11.81
N CYS A 112 -1.39 15.95 -13.08
CA CYS A 112 -2.09 16.73 -14.10
C CYS A 112 -3.43 16.09 -14.47
N ALA A 113 -3.45 14.77 -14.64
CA ALA A 113 -4.68 14.02 -14.82
C ALA A 113 -5.69 14.26 -13.66
N LEU A 114 -5.18 14.35 -12.43
CA LEU A 114 -5.97 14.66 -11.25
C LEU A 114 -6.44 16.11 -11.25
N ALA A 115 -5.56 17.10 -11.47
CA ALA A 115 -5.93 18.52 -11.50
C ALA A 115 -7.02 18.80 -12.55
N ASP A 116 -6.81 18.32 -13.78
CA ASP A 116 -7.68 18.63 -14.91
C ASP A 116 -9.05 17.93 -14.82
N ARG A 117 -9.09 16.73 -14.25
CA ARG A 117 -10.26 15.82 -14.38
C ARG A 117 -10.74 15.23 -13.06
N GLY A 118 -10.21 15.68 -11.94
CA GLY A 118 -10.57 15.19 -10.60
C GLY A 118 -10.15 13.73 -10.33
N GLY A 119 -10.46 13.28 -9.13
CA GLY A 119 -10.33 11.87 -8.76
C GLY A 119 -11.41 11.00 -9.41
N GLU A 120 -11.01 9.83 -9.91
CA GLU A 120 -11.89 8.82 -10.52
C GLU A 120 -12.03 7.59 -9.63
N TYR A 121 -10.96 7.19 -8.95
CA TYR A 121 -10.96 6.10 -7.98
C TYR A 121 -9.90 6.31 -6.90
N ILE A 122 -9.97 5.51 -5.83
CA ILE A 122 -8.94 5.46 -4.79
C ILE A 122 -8.14 4.15 -4.90
N GLU A 123 -6.83 4.24 -4.69
CA GLU A 123 -5.95 3.09 -4.60
C GLU A 123 -5.57 2.86 -3.12
N LEU A 124 -6.11 1.81 -2.51
CA LEU A 124 -5.71 1.37 -1.17
C LEU A 124 -4.43 0.54 -1.26
N ARG A 125 -3.37 1.00 -0.59
CA ARG A 125 -2.01 0.44 -0.66
C ARG A 125 -1.54 -0.16 0.66
N CYS A 126 -2.36 -0.14 1.69
CA CYS A 126 -2.03 -0.61 3.04
C CYS A 126 -2.33 -2.11 3.29
N VAL A 127 -2.71 -2.86 2.26
CA VAL A 127 -3.03 -4.30 2.37
C VAL A 127 -1.79 -5.14 2.10
N ASP A 128 -1.40 -5.97 3.06
CA ASP A 128 -0.34 -6.97 2.88
C ASP A 128 -0.87 -8.21 2.17
N LEU A 129 0.03 -8.95 1.51
CA LEU A 129 -0.31 -10.25 0.93
C LEU A 129 -0.75 -11.22 2.03
N ASP A 130 -1.90 -11.87 1.84
CA ASP A 130 -2.37 -12.96 2.68
C ASP A 130 -1.60 -14.24 2.37
N PRO A 131 -0.72 -14.73 3.26
CA PRO A 131 0.10 -15.91 3.00
C PRO A 131 -0.71 -17.21 3.01
N PHE A 132 -1.98 -17.15 3.39
CA PHE A 132 -2.90 -18.29 3.42
C PHE A 132 -3.84 -18.32 2.21
N SER A 133 -3.80 -17.30 1.34
CA SER A 133 -4.54 -17.27 0.08
C SER A 133 -3.60 -17.45 -1.11
N PRO A 134 -3.91 -18.36 -2.07
CA PRO A 134 -3.12 -18.50 -3.30
C PRO A 134 -3.06 -17.22 -4.13
N LEU A 135 -4.09 -16.37 -4.06
CA LEU A 135 -4.17 -15.09 -4.76
C LEU A 135 -3.58 -13.93 -3.95
N GLY A 136 -3.13 -14.18 -2.72
CA GLY A 136 -2.64 -13.13 -1.81
C GLY A 136 -3.72 -12.20 -1.25
N ILE A 137 -4.98 -12.43 -1.59
CA ILE A 137 -6.16 -11.74 -1.06
C ILE A 137 -7.37 -12.68 -1.12
N THR A 138 -8.37 -12.46 -0.27
CA THR A 138 -9.63 -13.24 -0.22
C THR A 138 -10.83 -12.37 -0.55
N ASP A 139 -11.93 -12.98 -0.98
CA ASP A 139 -13.20 -12.27 -1.19
C ASP A 139 -13.70 -11.62 0.11
N SER A 140 -13.44 -12.23 1.26
CA SER A 140 -13.79 -11.68 2.57
C SER A 140 -13.04 -10.39 2.90
N GLN A 141 -11.76 -10.31 2.53
CA GLN A 141 -10.98 -9.08 2.65
C GLN A 141 -11.50 -7.99 1.71
N ILE A 142 -11.80 -8.33 0.45
CA ILE A 142 -12.37 -7.40 -0.54
C ILE A 142 -13.69 -6.81 -0.03
N ARG A 143 -14.62 -7.65 0.42
CA ARG A 143 -15.91 -7.21 0.98
C ARG A 143 -15.76 -6.29 2.19
N PHE A 144 -14.77 -6.55 3.04
CA PHE A 144 -14.50 -5.68 4.17
C PHE A 144 -13.99 -4.31 3.71
N LEU A 145 -13.13 -4.27 2.68
CA LEU A 145 -12.65 -3.03 2.08
C LEU A 145 -13.79 -2.24 1.40
N ASP A 146 -14.75 -2.91 0.75
CA ASP A 146 -15.94 -2.26 0.19
C ASP A 146 -16.76 -1.57 1.28
N VAL A 147 -17.02 -2.27 2.40
CA VAL A 147 -17.71 -1.70 3.56
C VAL A 147 -16.92 -0.55 4.18
N PHE A 148 -15.61 -0.71 4.35
CA PHE A 148 -14.74 0.31 4.91
C PHE A 148 -14.72 1.58 4.06
N ALA A 149 -14.59 1.44 2.73
CA ALA A 149 -14.59 2.57 1.81
C ALA A 149 -15.93 3.32 1.83
N LEU A 150 -17.06 2.60 1.80
CA LEU A 150 -18.38 3.23 1.88
C LEU A 150 -18.63 3.88 3.25
N TYR A 151 -18.14 3.25 4.34
CA TYR A 151 -18.18 3.85 5.67
C TYR A 151 -17.41 5.17 5.72
N CYS A 152 -16.18 5.21 5.17
CA CYS A 152 -15.39 6.44 5.09
C CYS A 152 -16.06 7.54 4.24
N LEU A 153 -16.85 7.18 3.23
CA LEU A 153 -17.62 8.14 2.43
C LEU A 153 -18.79 8.75 3.22
N LEU A 154 -19.40 7.99 4.12
CA LEU A 154 -20.60 8.40 4.86
C LEU A 154 -20.30 9.12 6.18
N GLU A 155 -19.15 8.88 6.78
CA GLU A 155 -18.74 9.50 8.03
C GLU A 155 -18.21 10.92 7.79
N ASP A 156 -18.55 11.86 8.68
CA ASP A 156 -18.04 13.23 8.61
C ASP A 156 -16.50 13.26 8.62
N SER A 157 -15.91 13.93 7.62
CA SER A 157 -14.46 14.06 7.45
C SER A 157 -14.08 15.55 7.39
N PRO A 158 -13.99 16.23 8.54
CA PRO A 158 -13.53 17.62 8.57
C PRO A 158 -12.05 17.71 8.13
N ALA A 159 -11.66 18.89 7.63
CA ALA A 159 -10.28 19.16 7.24
C ALA A 159 -9.31 18.87 8.41
N LEU A 160 -8.20 18.20 8.07
CA LEU A 160 -7.15 17.83 9.00
C LEU A 160 -6.19 19.01 9.22
N THR A 161 -5.90 19.27 10.49
CA THR A 161 -4.77 20.11 10.90
C THR A 161 -3.46 19.32 10.81
N GLU A 162 -2.32 20.02 10.77
CA GLU A 162 -1.00 19.36 10.79
C GLU A 162 -0.80 18.46 12.02
N GLN A 163 -1.32 18.89 13.18
CA GLN A 163 -1.23 18.11 14.41
C GLN A 163 -2.04 16.80 14.31
N GLU A 164 -3.24 16.84 13.73
CA GLU A 164 -4.06 15.65 13.53
C GLU A 164 -3.42 14.70 12.51
N GLN A 165 -2.83 15.23 11.44
CA GLN A 165 -2.07 14.44 10.49
C GLN A 165 -0.90 13.71 11.17
N GLN A 166 -0.17 14.40 12.05
CA GLN A 166 0.90 13.79 12.82
C GLN A 166 0.38 12.69 13.77
N CYS A 167 -0.71 12.93 14.49
CA CYS A 167 -1.34 11.90 15.34
C CYS A 167 -1.78 10.68 14.51
N ASN A 168 -2.30 10.88 13.30
CA ASN A 168 -2.69 9.77 12.41
C ASN A 168 -1.49 8.91 11.98
N ILE A 169 -0.36 9.56 11.67
CA ILE A 169 0.91 8.86 11.34
C ILE A 169 1.39 8.05 12.54
N GLU A 170 1.40 8.63 13.74
CA GLU A 170 1.82 7.97 14.98
C GLU A 170 0.90 6.80 15.35
N ASN A 171 -0.41 6.95 15.17
CA ASN A 171 -1.37 5.88 15.38
C ASN A 171 -1.15 4.73 14.41
N LEU A 172 -0.90 5.02 13.14
CA LEU A 172 -0.59 4.00 12.15
C LEU A 172 0.67 3.22 12.56
N GLN A 173 1.75 3.92 12.94
CA GLN A 173 2.97 3.27 13.41
C GLN A 173 2.73 2.43 14.68
N SER A 174 1.89 2.91 15.60
CA SER A 174 1.53 2.18 16.81
C SER A 174 0.75 0.90 16.50
N ILE A 175 -0.20 0.94 15.56
CA ILE A 175 -0.94 -0.25 15.11
C ILE A 175 -0.04 -1.23 14.36
N VAL A 176 0.86 -0.71 13.53
CA VAL A 176 1.82 -1.51 12.79
C VAL A 176 2.74 -2.29 13.71
N THR A 177 3.26 -1.64 14.76
CA THR A 177 4.28 -2.21 15.64
C THR A 177 3.70 -2.96 16.85
N GLN A 178 2.51 -2.58 17.30
CA GLN A 178 1.91 -3.06 18.55
C GLN A 178 0.41 -3.38 18.43
N GLY A 179 -0.16 -3.45 17.23
CA GLY A 179 -1.61 -3.58 17.02
C GLY A 179 -2.29 -4.83 17.61
N ARG A 180 -1.51 -5.84 18.06
CA ARG A 180 -2.03 -6.99 18.80
C ARG A 180 -1.99 -6.83 20.32
N ASP A 181 -1.35 -5.79 20.85
CA ASP A 181 -1.27 -5.54 22.28
C ASP A 181 -2.66 -5.17 22.85
N PRO A 182 -3.19 -5.90 23.85
CA PRO A 182 -4.47 -5.57 24.51
C PRO A 182 -4.50 -4.22 25.22
N GLN A 183 -3.35 -3.66 25.59
CA GLN A 183 -3.23 -2.40 26.32
C GLN A 183 -2.96 -1.20 25.41
N LEU A 184 -2.86 -1.40 24.09
CA LEU A 184 -2.56 -0.34 23.14
C LEU A 184 -3.59 0.80 23.23
N ARG A 185 -3.07 2.02 23.33
CA ARG A 185 -3.85 3.27 23.30
C ARG A 185 -3.43 4.09 22.10
N LEU A 186 -4.41 4.70 21.43
CA LEU A 186 -4.19 5.61 20.31
C LEU A 186 -4.48 7.05 20.72
N THR A 187 -3.95 8.01 19.97
CA THR A 187 -4.09 9.44 20.22
C THR A 187 -5.05 10.11 19.21
N SER A 188 -5.92 11.01 19.62
CA SER A 188 -6.71 11.85 18.70
C SER A 188 -7.02 13.17 19.37
N LYS A 189 -6.77 14.31 18.71
CA LYS A 189 -7.00 15.67 19.24
C LYS A 189 -6.51 15.85 20.68
N CYS A 190 -5.28 15.41 20.97
CA CYS A 190 -4.66 15.44 22.32
C CYS A 190 -5.31 14.52 23.38
N THR A 191 -6.18 13.58 23.01
CA THR A 191 -6.78 12.59 23.91
C THR A 191 -6.27 11.18 23.63
N GLN A 192 -6.20 10.32 24.64
CA GLN A 192 -5.78 8.92 24.51
C GLN A 192 -6.89 7.96 24.92
N ALA A 193 -7.27 7.03 24.03
CA ALA A 193 -8.24 5.98 24.34
C ALA A 193 -7.71 4.59 24.00
N PRO A 194 -8.24 3.53 24.64
CA PRO A 194 -7.94 2.15 24.26
C PRO A 194 -8.32 1.89 22.79
N PHE A 195 -7.36 1.44 21.99
CA PHE A 195 -7.56 1.15 20.56
C PHE A 195 -8.79 0.29 20.29
N ARG A 196 -8.95 -0.79 21.07
CA ARG A 196 -10.03 -1.76 20.88
C ARG A 196 -11.41 -1.14 21.05
N GLN A 197 -11.54 -0.15 21.93
CA GLN A 197 -12.81 0.55 22.11
C GLN A 197 -13.16 1.35 20.85
N TRP A 198 -12.23 2.17 20.35
CA TRP A 198 -12.44 2.93 19.11
C TRP A 198 -12.70 2.03 17.90
N ALA A 199 -11.93 0.96 17.75
CA ALA A 199 -12.12 0.00 16.67
C ALA A 199 -13.52 -0.65 16.74
N GLN A 200 -14.00 -0.98 17.94
CA GLN A 200 -15.34 -1.54 18.15
C GLN A 200 -16.43 -0.53 17.76
N GLU A 201 -16.30 0.74 18.15
CA GLU A 201 -17.24 1.80 17.79
C GLU A 201 -17.33 1.97 16.26
N HIS A 202 -16.18 2.01 15.57
CA HIS A 202 -16.14 2.07 14.10
C HIS A 202 -16.72 0.81 13.43
N LEU A 203 -16.39 -0.39 13.93
CA LEU A 203 -16.92 -1.64 13.37
C LEU A 203 -18.44 -1.77 13.55
N GLN A 204 -19.01 -1.20 14.63
CA GLN A 204 -20.46 -1.15 14.81
C GLN A 204 -21.14 -0.27 13.75
N LYS A 205 -20.53 0.88 13.40
CA LYS A 205 -21.02 1.72 12.29
C LYS A 205 -20.86 1.01 10.94
N MET A 206 -19.69 0.40 10.69
CA MET A 206 -19.46 -0.41 9.49
C MET A 206 -20.45 -1.57 9.36
N LEU A 207 -20.90 -2.17 10.46
CA LEU A 207 -21.90 -3.23 10.43
C LEU A 207 -23.25 -2.72 9.87
N GLN A 208 -23.62 -1.48 10.16
CA GLN A 208 -24.83 -0.86 9.59
C GLN A 208 -24.67 -0.66 8.07
N VAL A 209 -23.50 -0.19 7.63
CA VAL A 209 -23.18 -0.06 6.20
C VAL A 209 -23.21 -1.43 5.50
N ALA A 210 -22.64 -2.46 6.14
CA ALA A 210 -22.64 -3.82 5.62
C ALA A 210 -24.05 -4.42 5.47
N GLN A 211 -24.98 -4.06 6.36
CA GLN A 211 -26.39 -4.44 6.24
C GLN A 211 -27.06 -3.84 5.01
N LEU A 212 -26.66 -2.63 4.58
CA LEU A 212 -27.17 -2.01 3.34
C LEU A 212 -26.69 -2.78 2.10
N PHE A 213 -25.41 -3.17 2.05
CA PHE A 213 -24.90 -4.04 0.99
C PHE A 213 -25.65 -5.38 0.94
N ASP A 214 -25.83 -5.99 2.10
CA ASP A 214 -26.52 -7.27 2.24
C ASP A 214 -27.98 -7.19 1.80
N GLN A 215 -28.67 -6.10 2.14
CA GLN A 215 -30.03 -5.83 1.67
C GLN A 215 -30.10 -5.65 0.14
N ALA A 216 -29.14 -4.91 -0.45
CA ALA A 216 -29.11 -4.65 -1.88
C ALA A 216 -28.86 -5.91 -2.73
N HIS A 217 -28.10 -6.88 -2.19
CA HIS A 217 -27.71 -8.09 -2.90
C HIS A 217 -28.46 -9.36 -2.45
N GLY A 218 -29.28 -9.29 -1.40
CA GLY A 218 -30.09 -10.42 -0.93
C GLY A 218 -29.28 -11.54 -0.25
N HIS A 219 -28.15 -11.21 0.39
CA HIS A 219 -27.30 -12.17 1.12
C HIS A 219 -26.71 -11.54 2.38
N SER A 220 -26.04 -12.29 3.26
CA SER A 220 -25.43 -11.78 4.50
C SER A 220 -23.89 -11.73 4.49
N ALA A 221 -23.27 -11.66 3.30
CA ALA A 221 -21.83 -11.80 3.15
C ALA A 221 -21.05 -10.63 3.77
N HIS A 222 -21.52 -9.38 3.61
CA HIS A 222 -20.79 -8.20 4.10
C HIS A 222 -20.90 -8.08 5.63
N SER A 223 -22.10 -8.27 6.20
CA SER A 223 -22.24 -8.25 7.66
C SER A 223 -21.51 -9.41 8.33
N GLY A 224 -21.39 -10.56 7.64
CA GLY A 224 -20.56 -11.68 8.06
C GLY A 224 -19.09 -11.30 8.22
N VAL A 225 -18.49 -10.63 7.22
CA VAL A 225 -17.07 -10.25 7.28
C VAL A 225 -16.79 -9.17 8.32
N VAL A 226 -17.71 -8.21 8.55
CA VAL A 226 -17.56 -7.22 9.62
C VAL A 226 -17.59 -7.89 10.98
N LYS A 227 -18.52 -8.82 11.23
CA LYS A 227 -18.57 -9.60 12.48
C LYS A 227 -17.29 -10.40 12.70
N ALA A 228 -16.69 -10.96 11.64
CA ALA A 228 -15.41 -11.64 11.74
C ALA A 228 -14.26 -10.68 12.13
N GLN A 229 -14.26 -9.43 11.67
CA GLN A 229 -13.28 -8.44 12.14
C GLN A 229 -13.52 -8.05 13.61
N MET A 230 -14.78 -7.94 14.04
CA MET A 230 -15.11 -7.69 15.46
C MET A 230 -14.59 -8.80 16.37
N GLN A 231 -14.65 -10.07 15.93
CA GLN A 231 -14.10 -11.20 16.66
C GLN A 231 -12.57 -11.07 16.85
N LYS A 232 -11.84 -10.56 15.86
CA LYS A 232 -10.39 -10.32 15.97
C LYS A 232 -10.01 -9.28 17.02
N LEU A 233 -10.90 -8.34 17.36
CA LEU A 233 -10.67 -7.41 18.48
C LEU A 233 -10.74 -8.11 19.83
N ALA A 234 -11.65 -9.08 19.97
CA ALA A 234 -11.78 -9.89 21.18
C ALA A 234 -10.66 -10.94 21.28
N GLN A 235 -10.28 -11.53 20.14
CA GLN A 235 -9.31 -12.61 20.01
C GLN A 235 -8.23 -12.24 18.95
N PRO A 236 -7.18 -11.48 19.33
CA PRO A 236 -6.12 -11.04 18.40
C PRO A 236 -5.39 -12.18 17.68
N GLU A 237 -5.37 -13.37 18.26
CA GLU A 237 -4.89 -14.63 17.69
C GLU A 237 -5.57 -15.02 16.37
N LEU A 238 -6.77 -14.49 16.10
CA LEU A 238 -7.47 -14.66 14.82
C LEU A 238 -6.97 -13.70 13.72
N THR A 239 -6.07 -12.77 14.03
CA THR A 239 -5.47 -11.90 13.02
C THR A 239 -4.44 -12.67 12.18
N PRO A 240 -4.30 -12.36 10.88
CA PRO A 240 -3.31 -13.04 10.03
C PRO A 240 -1.87 -12.93 10.57
N SER A 241 -1.51 -11.79 11.16
CA SER A 241 -0.19 -11.60 11.75
C SER A 241 0.05 -12.53 12.94
N ALA A 242 -0.95 -12.75 13.80
CA ALA A 242 -0.85 -13.74 14.86
C ALA A 242 -0.79 -15.17 14.32
N GLN A 243 -1.62 -15.51 13.33
CA GLN A 243 -1.64 -16.84 12.71
C GLN A 243 -0.29 -17.20 12.07
N VAL A 244 0.37 -16.24 11.40
CA VAL A 244 1.73 -16.43 10.89
C VAL A 244 2.69 -16.72 12.06
N MET A 245 2.69 -15.89 13.10
CA MET A 245 3.59 -16.09 14.25
C MET A 245 3.37 -17.44 14.96
N THR A 246 2.11 -17.82 15.18
CA THR A 246 1.74 -19.13 15.74
C THR A 246 2.27 -20.26 14.87
N THR A 247 2.10 -20.18 13.55
CA THR A 247 2.62 -21.19 12.62
C THR A 247 4.13 -21.34 12.73
N LEU A 248 4.88 -20.23 12.75
CA LEU A 248 6.35 -20.26 12.87
C LEU A 248 6.79 -20.92 14.19
N PHE A 249 6.15 -20.57 15.30
CA PHE A 249 6.56 -21.04 16.62
C PHE A 249 6.14 -22.49 16.90
N GLU A 250 4.92 -22.88 16.55
CA GLU A 250 4.44 -24.25 16.78
C GLU A 250 5.17 -25.26 15.90
N GLN A 251 5.47 -24.88 14.64
CA GLN A 251 6.19 -25.75 13.72
C GLN A 251 7.72 -25.67 13.88
N GLN A 252 8.21 -24.83 14.80
CA GLN A 252 9.63 -24.54 14.97
C GLN A 252 10.31 -24.22 13.63
N GLN A 253 9.62 -23.40 12.81
CA GLN A 253 10.00 -23.13 11.43
C GLN A 253 10.45 -21.66 11.28
N PRO A 254 11.66 -21.39 10.75
CA PRO A 254 12.07 -20.05 10.37
C PRO A 254 11.17 -19.44 9.28
N PHE A 255 11.03 -18.11 9.27
CA PHE A 255 10.17 -17.39 8.33
C PHE A 255 10.48 -17.69 6.86
N PHE A 256 11.75 -17.87 6.50
CA PHE A 256 12.13 -18.20 5.12
C PHE A 256 11.54 -19.53 4.66
N GLU A 257 11.63 -20.56 5.50
CA GLU A 257 11.10 -21.88 5.16
C GLU A 257 9.57 -21.84 5.07
N PHE A 258 8.91 -21.13 6.00
CA PHE A 258 7.47 -20.93 5.94
C PHE A 258 7.06 -20.27 4.62
N ALA A 259 7.72 -19.16 4.26
CA ALA A 259 7.45 -18.44 3.02
C ALA A 259 7.72 -19.30 1.78
N MET A 260 8.78 -20.11 1.78
CA MET A 260 9.11 -21.02 0.69
C MET A 260 8.06 -22.14 0.54
N ASN A 261 7.60 -22.71 1.66
CA ASN A 261 6.53 -23.70 1.66
C ASN A 261 5.25 -23.10 1.07
N ARG A 262 4.84 -21.90 1.53
CA ARG A 262 3.68 -21.18 0.97
C ARG A 262 3.84 -20.90 -0.54
N ALA A 263 5.02 -20.47 -0.98
CA ALA A 263 5.28 -20.26 -2.40
C ALA A 263 5.14 -21.54 -3.23
N GLN A 264 5.66 -22.67 -2.71
CA GLN A 264 5.56 -23.97 -3.37
C GLN A 264 4.11 -24.48 -3.42
N ASP A 265 3.35 -24.28 -2.34
CA ASP A 265 1.93 -24.63 -2.27
C ASP A 265 1.10 -23.83 -3.29
N THR A 266 1.33 -22.51 -3.36
CA THR A 266 0.68 -21.64 -4.35
C THR A 266 1.06 -22.04 -5.79
N ALA A 267 2.33 -22.35 -6.04
CA ALA A 267 2.76 -22.84 -7.35
C ALA A 267 2.07 -24.16 -7.74
N ASN A 268 1.92 -25.08 -6.79
CA ASN A 268 1.23 -26.35 -7.01
C ASN A 268 -0.28 -26.14 -7.21
N TYR A 269 -0.90 -25.21 -6.47
CA TYR A 269 -2.31 -24.85 -6.61
C TYR A 269 -2.64 -24.43 -8.05
N PHE A 270 -1.86 -23.52 -8.64
CA PHE A 270 -2.09 -23.06 -10.01
C PHE A 270 -1.69 -24.07 -11.08
N LYS A 271 -0.62 -24.87 -10.86
CA LYS A 271 -0.26 -25.97 -11.78
C LYS A 271 -1.37 -27.01 -11.91
N ASN A 272 -2.09 -27.26 -10.83
CA ASN A 272 -3.18 -28.24 -10.79
C ASN A 272 -4.54 -27.66 -11.24
N GLN A 273 -4.58 -26.39 -11.64
CA GLN A 273 -5.77 -25.71 -12.15
C GLN A 273 -5.47 -25.06 -13.49
N PRO A 274 -5.27 -25.87 -14.55
CA PRO A 274 -4.97 -25.33 -15.86
C PRO A 274 -6.13 -24.48 -16.38
N LEU A 275 -5.78 -23.41 -17.09
CA LEU A 275 -6.73 -22.60 -17.85
C LEU A 275 -7.49 -23.45 -18.86
N SER A 276 -8.72 -23.06 -19.18
CA SER A 276 -9.41 -23.59 -20.34
C SER A 276 -8.66 -23.25 -21.63
N SER A 277 -8.89 -24.02 -22.69
CA SER A 277 -8.27 -23.77 -24.00
C SER A 277 -8.58 -22.36 -24.54
N ALA A 278 -9.78 -21.85 -24.26
CA ALA A 278 -10.21 -20.51 -24.64
C ALA A 278 -9.43 -19.42 -23.89
N GLU A 279 -9.26 -19.56 -22.57
CA GLU A 279 -8.49 -18.61 -21.75
C GLU A 279 -7.01 -18.64 -22.14
N ALA A 280 -6.40 -19.82 -22.31
CA ALA A 280 -5.01 -19.95 -22.73
C ALA A 280 -4.77 -19.31 -24.12
N ALA A 281 -5.70 -19.47 -25.05
CA ALA A 281 -5.64 -18.82 -26.35
C ALA A 281 -5.77 -17.29 -26.23
N ALA A 282 -6.64 -16.80 -25.34
CA ALA A 282 -6.79 -15.36 -25.07
C ALA A 282 -5.49 -14.74 -24.51
N PHE A 283 -4.85 -15.36 -23.52
CA PHE A 283 -3.56 -14.89 -23.00
C PHE A 283 -2.44 -14.95 -24.05
N THR A 284 -2.41 -16.00 -24.87
CA THR A 284 -1.42 -16.10 -25.96
C THR A 284 -1.61 -14.97 -26.98
N LYS A 285 -2.87 -14.65 -27.32
CA LYS A 285 -3.20 -13.52 -28.20
C LYS A 285 -2.78 -12.20 -27.57
N GLU A 286 -3.03 -12.02 -26.28
CA GLU A 286 -2.66 -10.79 -25.56
C GLU A 286 -1.14 -10.60 -25.51
N ALA A 287 -0.38 -11.67 -25.23
CA ALA A 287 1.08 -11.62 -25.22
C ALA A 287 1.66 -11.20 -26.58
N ARG A 288 1.07 -11.67 -27.70
CA ARG A 288 1.47 -11.22 -29.04
C ARG A 288 1.13 -9.75 -29.26
N ARG A 289 -0.10 -9.36 -28.89
CA ARG A 289 -0.58 -7.97 -29.01
C ARG A 289 0.31 -6.99 -28.25
N SER A 290 0.73 -7.31 -27.02
CA SER A 290 1.58 -6.43 -26.21
C SER A 290 2.97 -6.25 -26.82
N ILE A 291 3.58 -7.31 -27.35
CA ILE A 291 4.88 -7.25 -28.04
C ILE A 291 4.77 -6.41 -29.33
N GLU A 292 3.70 -6.59 -30.11
CA GLU A 292 3.46 -5.76 -31.30
C GLU A 292 3.21 -4.30 -30.93
N ALA A 293 2.49 -4.03 -29.84
CA ALA A 293 2.30 -2.67 -29.34
C ALA A 293 3.62 -2.03 -28.91
N GLN A 294 4.48 -2.75 -28.18
CA GLN A 294 5.82 -2.29 -27.83
C GLN A 294 6.64 -1.95 -29.07
N ARG A 295 6.70 -2.85 -30.06
CA ARG A 295 7.46 -2.61 -31.31
C ARG A 295 6.96 -1.41 -32.10
N ARG A 296 5.66 -1.11 -32.04
CA ARG A 296 5.12 0.10 -32.67
C ARG A 296 5.62 1.35 -31.97
N ILE A 297 5.59 1.39 -30.63
CA ILE A 297 6.17 2.51 -29.86
C ILE A 297 7.64 2.71 -30.25
N GLU A 298 8.44 1.63 -30.22
CA GLU A 298 9.87 1.67 -30.59
C GLU A 298 10.13 2.12 -32.03
N ALA A 299 9.19 1.92 -32.96
CA ALA A 299 9.30 2.30 -34.36
C ALA A 299 8.72 3.70 -34.66
N GLU A 300 7.81 4.18 -33.82
CA GLU A 300 7.14 5.48 -33.94
C GLU A 300 7.89 6.59 -33.18
N ASP A 301 8.78 6.24 -32.24
CA ASP A 301 9.63 7.19 -31.51
C ASP A 301 10.52 7.99 -32.48
N ASP A 302 10.34 9.31 -32.50
CA ASP A 302 11.05 10.25 -33.37
C ASP A 302 12.00 11.20 -32.61
N ILE A 303 12.04 11.10 -31.29
CA ILE A 303 12.91 11.87 -30.40
C ILE A 303 13.85 10.97 -29.61
N THR A 304 14.99 11.52 -29.18
CA THR A 304 15.90 10.79 -28.29
C THR A 304 15.29 10.64 -26.89
N PHE A 305 15.79 9.66 -26.14
CA PHE A 305 15.38 9.50 -24.73
C PHE A 305 15.66 10.76 -23.91
N GLU A 306 16.79 11.43 -24.13
CA GLU A 306 17.11 12.73 -23.51
C GLU A 306 16.03 13.78 -23.81
N GLN A 307 15.63 13.92 -25.08
CA GLN A 307 14.60 14.87 -25.48
C GLN A 307 13.24 14.51 -24.87
N TYR A 308 12.90 13.22 -24.80
CA TYR A 308 11.68 12.78 -24.12
C TYR A 308 11.69 13.17 -22.65
N LEU A 309 12.80 12.94 -21.93
CA LEU A 309 12.92 13.32 -20.52
C LEU A 309 12.84 14.84 -20.32
N ASP A 310 13.54 15.62 -21.16
CA ASP A 310 13.50 17.07 -21.10
C ASP A 310 12.06 17.58 -21.31
N ASN A 311 11.36 17.05 -22.33
CA ASN A 311 9.95 17.36 -22.59
C ASN A 311 9.05 16.94 -21.41
N PHE A 312 9.26 15.74 -20.87
CA PHE A 312 8.47 15.21 -19.76
C PHE A 312 8.60 16.10 -18.53
N PHE A 313 9.79 16.58 -18.20
CA PHE A 313 10.04 17.44 -17.04
C PHE A 313 9.76 18.94 -17.28
N ALA A 314 9.80 19.40 -18.53
CA ALA A 314 9.47 20.77 -18.93
C ALA A 314 7.97 21.07 -18.91
N GLN A 315 7.08 20.08 -18.85
CA GLN A 315 5.64 20.31 -18.68
C GLN A 315 5.40 21.25 -17.47
N ASP A 316 4.52 22.24 -17.65
CA ASP A 316 4.18 23.22 -16.62
C ASP A 316 3.61 22.56 -15.36
N ALA A 317 3.59 23.30 -14.25
CA ALA A 317 2.82 22.87 -13.09
C ALA A 317 1.35 22.83 -13.47
N CYS A 318 0.68 21.74 -13.09
CA CYS A 318 -0.74 21.56 -13.37
C CYS A 318 -1.53 22.27 -12.28
N ASN A 319 -2.46 23.14 -12.70
CA ASN A 319 -3.28 23.99 -11.84
C ASN A 319 -4.65 23.36 -11.61
#